data_AF-A0A6N9YPA4-F1
#
_entry.id   AF-A0A6N9YPA4-F1
#
_cell.length_a   1.000
_cell.length_b   1.000
_cell.length_c   1.000
_cell.angle_alpha   90.00
_cell.angle_beta   90.00
_cell.angle_gamma   90.00
#
_symmetry.space_group_name_H-M   'P 1'
#
loop_
_entity.id
_entity.type
_entity.pdbx_description
1 polymer ?
#
loop_
_entity_poly.entity_id
_entity_poly.type
_entity_poly.pdbx_seq_one_letter_code
_entity_poly.pdbx_strand_id
1 'polypeptide(L)'
;MARSTSFRIDDVAKQKLAARAARDGVSATSLLERLITEGVDQLDYPGIVFRGPAHDRRAALAAGPDVWEIIARLRELDGSQEHRIATLSAESDLHPRLIRIAIDYAAENPDGIRERIDRNAAMAEHSRQAAQQREVLLA
;
A
#
# COMPACT_ATOMS: atom_id res chain seq x y z
N MET A 1 13.55 13.63 12.44
CA MET A 1 13.83 12.97 13.73
C MET A 1 12.57 12.98 14.57
N ALA A 2 12.16 11.85 15.12
CA ALA A 2 11.04 11.79 16.05
C ALA A 2 11.37 12.55 17.35
N ARG A 3 10.38 13.25 17.91
CA ARG A 3 10.50 13.95 19.19
C ARG A 3 9.58 13.30 20.21
N SER A 4 10.00 13.26 21.47
CA SER A 4 9.16 12.72 22.55
C SER A 4 7.95 13.62 22.76
N THR A 5 6.76 13.02 22.75
CA THR A 5 5.48 13.67 23.04
C THR A 5 4.73 12.80 24.06
N SER A 6 4.21 13.41 25.12
CA SER A 6 3.46 12.71 26.16
C SER A 6 1.96 12.83 25.91
N PHE A 7 1.28 11.69 25.82
CA PHE A 7 -0.17 11.61 25.69
C PHE A 7 -0.75 10.86 26.90
N ARG A 8 -1.88 11.34 27.41
CA ARG A 8 -2.69 10.55 28.35
C ARG A 8 -3.54 9.58 27.54
N ILE A 9 -3.39 8.30 27.84
CA ILE A 9 -4.13 7.20 27.20
C ILE A 9 -4.80 6.43 28.33
N ASP A 10 -6.10 6.16 28.19
CA ASP A 10 -6.84 5.38 29.17
C ASP A 10 -6.40 3.91 29.19
N ASP A 11 -6.71 3.21 30.28
CA ASP A 11 -6.26 1.83 30.48
C ASP A 11 -6.81 0.85 29.42
N VAL A 12 -8.02 1.08 28.92
CA VAL A 12 -8.62 0.20 27.90
C VAL A 12 -7.90 0.36 26.57
N ALA A 13 -7.65 1.59 26.14
CA ALA A 13 -6.87 1.87 24.94
C ALA A 13 -5.43 1.33 25.05
N LYS A 14 -4.79 1.53 26.21
CA LYS A 14 -3.44 1.01 26.49
C LYS A 14 -3.38 -0.52 26.38
N GLN A 15 -4.36 -1.23 26.95
CA GLN A 15 -4.44 -2.69 26.88
C GLN A 15 -4.67 -3.19 25.45
N LYS A 16 -5.58 -2.55 24.70
CA LYS A 16 -5.84 -2.87 23.28
C LYS A 16 -4.58 -2.70 22.43
N LEU A 17 -3.86 -1.59 22.61
CA LEU A 17 -2.61 -1.30 21.91
C LEU A 17 -1.54 -2.35 22.24
N ALA A 18 -1.32 -2.64 23.53
CA ALA A 18 -0.32 -3.62 23.97
C ALA A 18 -0.61 -5.03 23.43
N ALA A 19 -1.87 -5.47 23.49
CA ALA A 19 -2.27 -6.77 22.97
C ALA A 19 -2.08 -6.87 21.45
N ARG A 20 -2.37 -5.80 20.70
CA ARG A 20 -2.14 -5.76 19.25
C ARG A 20 -0.65 -5.73 18.92
N ALA A 21 0.14 -4.94 19.64
CA ALA A 21 1.59 -4.83 19.44
C ALA A 21 2.29 -6.18 19.66
N ALA A 22 1.88 -6.91 20.71
CA ALA A 22 2.38 -8.26 20.98
C ALA A 22 2.05 -9.24 19.84
N ARG A 23 0.84 -9.20 19.28
CA ARG A 23 0.47 -10.03 18.11
C ARG A 23 1.24 -9.67 16.85
N ASP A 24 1.51 -8.39 16.66
CA ASP A 24 2.24 -7.89 15.49
C ASP A 24 3.78 -8.02 15.64
N GLY A 25 4.28 -8.41 16.83
CA GLY A 25 5.71 -8.55 17.10
C GLY A 25 6.46 -7.21 17.13
N VAL A 26 5.79 -6.11 17.47
CA VAL A 26 6.36 -4.75 17.48
C VAL A 26 6.20 -4.08 18.84
N SER A 27 6.92 -2.98 19.07
CA SER A 27 6.73 -2.17 20.28
C SER A 27 5.38 -1.44 20.27
N ALA A 28 4.81 -1.18 21.45
CA ALA A 28 3.56 -0.42 21.56
C ALA A 28 3.71 1.00 20.99
N THR A 29 4.87 1.63 21.18
CA THR A 29 5.18 2.96 20.63
C THR A 29 5.23 2.93 19.10
N SER A 30 5.90 1.95 18.50
CA SER A 30 5.96 1.79 17.04
C SER A 30 4.58 1.53 16.44
N LEU A 31 3.74 0.74 17.12
CA LEU A 31 2.36 0.53 16.70
C LEU A 31 1.53 1.82 16.81
N LEU A 32 1.70 2.58 17.89
CA LEU A 32 0.97 3.83 18.11
C LEU A 32 1.32 4.87 17.05
N GLU A 33 2.61 5.10 16.79
CA GLU A 33 3.09 6.01 15.74
C GLU A 33 2.48 5.63 14.39
N ARG A 34 2.54 4.34 14.03
CA ARG A 34 1.95 3.83 12.80
C ARG A 34 0.44 4.07 12.74
N LEU A 35 -0.31 3.74 13.80
CA LEU A 35 -1.76 3.92 13.82
C LEU A 35 -2.19 5.40 13.76
N ILE A 36 -1.36 6.32 14.25
CA ILE A 36 -1.60 7.75 14.10
C ILE A 36 -1.49 8.15 12.63
N THR A 37 -0.38 7.80 11.97
CA THR A 37 -0.19 8.11 10.54
C THR A 37 -1.25 7.44 9.68
N GLU A 38 -1.43 6.12 9.82
CA GLU A 38 -2.46 5.38 9.07
C GLU A 38 -3.87 5.95 9.34
N GLY A 39 -4.17 6.33 10.59
CA GLY A 39 -5.47 6.88 10.95
C GLY A 39 -5.76 8.24 10.31
N VAL A 40 -4.76 9.12 10.22
CA VAL A 40 -4.88 10.42 9.53
C VAL A 40 -5.08 10.20 8.04
N ASP A 41 -4.24 9.35 7.42
CA ASP A 41 -4.37 9.03 6.00
C ASP A 41 -5.75 8.44 5.66
N GLN A 42 -6.33 7.61 6.53
CA GLN A 42 -7.66 7.05 6.31
C GLN A 42 -8.79 8.09 6.38
N LEU A 43 -8.60 9.17 7.14
CA LEU A 43 -9.54 10.29 7.18
C LEU A 43 -9.44 11.15 5.92
N ASP A 44 -8.22 11.39 5.46
CA ASP A 44 -7.94 12.20 4.26
C ASP A 44 -8.31 11.46 2.97
N TYR A 45 -8.20 10.13 2.97
CA TYR A 45 -8.49 9.27 1.81
C TYR A 45 -9.53 8.17 2.11
N PRO A 46 -10.83 8.53 2.20
CA PRO A 46 -11.89 7.59 2.52
C PRO A 46 -11.96 6.40 1.55
N GLY A 47 -11.71 5.19 2.06
CA GLY A 47 -11.69 3.96 1.27
C GLY A 47 -10.31 3.31 1.18
N ILE A 48 -9.25 4.01 1.60
CA ILE A 48 -7.93 3.42 1.81
C ILE A 48 -7.89 2.69 3.14
N VAL A 49 -7.24 1.53 3.13
CA VAL A 49 -6.91 0.73 4.31
C VAL A 49 -5.46 0.32 4.27
N PHE A 50 -4.91 -0.01 5.43
CA PHE A 50 -3.56 -0.53 5.56
C PHE A 50 -3.60 -2.00 5.93
N ARG A 51 -2.90 -2.84 5.15
CA ARG A 51 -2.85 -4.30 5.30
C ARG A 51 -1.42 -4.83 5.21
N GLY A 52 -1.23 -6.10 5.57
CA GLY A 52 0.09 -6.72 5.64
C GLY A 52 0.81 -6.54 6.99
N PRO A 53 1.93 -7.26 7.18
CA PRO A 53 2.73 -7.23 8.41
C PRO A 53 3.47 -5.91 8.56
N ALA A 54 4.06 -5.66 9.75
CA ALA A 54 4.73 -4.39 10.03
C ALA A 54 5.86 -4.04 9.06
N HIS A 55 6.63 -5.04 8.61
CA HIS A 55 7.74 -4.85 7.68
C HIS A 55 7.29 -4.76 6.20
N ASP A 56 6.01 -5.00 5.91
CA ASP A 56 5.47 -4.91 4.56
C ASP A 56 4.03 -4.40 4.60
N ARG A 57 3.86 -3.26 5.28
CA ARG A 57 2.57 -2.60 5.49
C ARG A 57 2.18 -1.81 4.25
N ARG A 58 1.03 -2.14 3.65
CA ARG A 58 0.58 -1.67 2.32
C ARG A 58 -0.71 -0.88 2.42
N ALA A 59 -0.75 0.29 1.79
CA ALA A 59 -1.99 0.98 1.49
C ALA A 59 -2.73 0.23 0.36
N ALA A 60 -4.03 0.07 0.53
CA ALA A 60 -4.90 -0.66 -0.39
C ALA A 60 -6.31 -0.08 -0.38
N LEU A 61 -7.10 -0.38 -1.40
CA LEU A 61 -8.54 -0.17 -1.32
C LEU A 61 -9.16 -1.20 -0.36
N ALA A 62 -10.11 -0.75 0.46
CA ALA A 62 -10.77 -1.59 1.48
C ALA A 62 -11.28 -2.94 0.93
N ALA A 63 -11.84 -2.91 -0.27
CA ALA A 63 -12.21 -4.06 -1.06
C ALA A 63 -11.60 -3.92 -2.45
N GLY A 64 -10.33 -4.29 -2.59
CA GLY A 64 -9.63 -4.19 -3.87
C GLY A 64 -8.11 -4.38 -3.79
N PRO A 65 -7.41 -3.96 -4.86
CA PRO A 65 -5.97 -4.06 -4.96
C PRO A 65 -5.25 -3.09 -4.02
N ASP A 66 -3.94 -3.32 -3.87
CA ASP A 66 -3.04 -2.37 -3.24
C ASP A 66 -2.91 -1.10 -4.10
N VAL A 67 -2.66 0.04 -3.46
CA VAL A 67 -2.53 1.31 -4.19
C VAL A 67 -1.39 1.24 -5.21
N TRP A 68 -0.27 0.59 -4.86
CA TRP A 68 0.86 0.46 -5.78
C TRP A 68 0.50 -0.31 -7.06
N GLU A 69 -0.41 -1.30 -6.99
CA GLU A 69 -0.88 -2.09 -8.14
C GLU A 69 -1.72 -1.21 -9.07
N ILE A 70 -2.59 -0.37 -8.50
CA ILE A 70 -3.40 0.60 -9.25
C ILE A 70 -2.48 1.56 -10.00
N ILE A 71 -1.48 2.12 -9.31
CA ILE A 71 -0.53 3.07 -9.93
C ILE A 71 0.34 2.39 -10.99
N ALA A 72 0.79 1.16 -10.75
CA ALA A 72 1.51 0.37 -11.74
C ALA A 72 0.68 0.19 -13.01
N ARG A 73 -0.59 -0.26 -12.85
CA ARG A 73 -1.48 -0.49 -13.98
C ARG A 73 -1.79 0.80 -14.75
N LEU A 74 -2.05 1.91 -14.05
CA LEU A 74 -2.28 3.20 -14.69
C LEU A 74 -1.05 3.72 -15.47
N ARG A 75 0.17 3.35 -15.09
CA ARG A 75 1.39 3.74 -15.83
C ARG A 75 1.54 3.01 -17.17
N GLU A 76 0.98 1.81 -17.28
CA GLU A 76 0.97 1.00 -18.51
C GLU A 76 -0.07 1.44 -19.53
N LEU A 77 -1.09 2.18 -19.10
CA LEU A 77 -2.16 2.69 -19.96
C LEU A 77 -1.75 3.99 -20.64
N ASP A 78 -2.20 4.19 -21.87
CA ASP A 78 -1.97 5.41 -22.64
C ASP A 78 -3.06 6.48 -22.43
N GLY A 79 -2.81 7.69 -22.92
CA GLY A 79 -3.78 8.78 -22.90
C GLY A 79 -3.78 9.62 -21.60
N SER A 80 -4.79 10.47 -21.47
CA SER A 80 -4.96 11.37 -20.32
C SER A 80 -5.28 10.61 -19.03
N GLN A 81 -5.07 11.24 -17.88
CA GLN A 81 -5.39 10.64 -16.58
C GLN A 81 -6.84 10.13 -16.52
N GLU A 82 -7.80 10.92 -17.00
CA GLU A 82 -9.22 10.54 -17.02
C GLU A 82 -9.49 9.38 -17.99
N HIS A 83 -8.79 9.31 -19.12
CA HIS A 83 -8.89 8.16 -20.01
C HIS A 83 -8.36 6.89 -19.34
N ARG A 84 -7.19 6.95 -18.69
CA ARG A 84 -6.61 5.81 -17.96
C ARG A 84 -7.52 5.34 -16.83
N ILE A 85 -8.13 6.27 -16.08
CA ILE A 85 -9.11 5.96 -15.03
C ILE A 85 -10.34 5.24 -15.62
N ALA A 86 -10.89 5.76 -16.72
CA ALA A 86 -12.03 5.16 -17.39
C ALA A 86 -11.71 3.75 -17.91
N THR A 87 -10.53 3.57 -18.52
CA THR A 87 -10.06 2.26 -19.01
C THR A 87 -9.87 1.27 -17.87
N LEU A 88 -9.17 1.64 -16.79
CA LEU A 88 -8.99 0.77 -15.63
C LEU A 88 -10.34 0.42 -14.97
N SER A 89 -11.26 1.36 -14.90
CA SER A 89 -12.61 1.12 -14.38
C SER A 89 -13.46 0.22 -15.29
N ALA A 90 -13.18 0.15 -16.59
CA ALA A 90 -13.87 -0.75 -17.51
C ALA A 90 -13.26 -2.17 -17.50
N GLU A 91 -11.94 -2.27 -17.26
CA GLU A 91 -11.20 -3.53 -17.15
C GLU A 91 -11.33 -4.21 -15.78
N SER A 92 -11.87 -3.51 -14.78
CA SER A 92 -11.99 -3.99 -13.40
C SER A 92 -13.33 -3.60 -12.77
N ASP A 93 -13.68 -4.21 -11.64
CA ASP A 93 -14.87 -3.81 -10.86
C ASP A 93 -14.62 -2.57 -9.97
N LEU A 94 -13.58 -1.79 -10.24
CA LEU A 94 -13.24 -0.61 -9.45
C LEU A 94 -14.03 0.61 -9.89
N HIS A 95 -14.75 1.22 -8.96
CA HIS A 95 -15.42 2.49 -9.21
C HIS A 95 -14.39 3.62 -9.47
N PRO A 96 -14.57 4.50 -10.48
CA PRO A 96 -13.60 5.55 -10.85
C PRO A 96 -13.18 6.47 -9.69
N ARG A 97 -14.09 6.70 -8.75
CA ARG A 97 -13.80 7.49 -7.53
C ARG A 97 -12.72 6.85 -6.64
N LEU A 98 -12.71 5.52 -6.51
CA LEU A 98 -11.69 4.82 -5.71
C LEU A 98 -10.31 4.87 -6.39
N ILE A 99 -10.29 4.81 -7.73
CA ILE A 99 -9.07 4.98 -8.51
C ILE A 99 -8.47 6.38 -8.29
N ARG A 100 -9.30 7.43 -8.31
CA ARG A 100 -8.86 8.81 -8.02
C ARG A 100 -8.31 8.94 -6.59
N ILE A 101 -8.99 8.39 -5.60
CA ILE A 101 -8.51 8.40 -4.21
C ILE A 101 -7.14 7.70 -4.09
N ALA A 102 -6.94 6.58 -4.79
CA ALA A 102 -5.65 5.90 -4.81
C ALA A 102 -4.54 6.74 -5.49
N ILE A 103 -4.88 7.49 -6.55
CA ILE A 103 -3.97 8.44 -7.21
C ILE A 103 -3.58 9.56 -6.23
N ASP A 104 -4.55 10.17 -5.55
CA ASP A 104 -4.32 11.29 -4.64
C ASP A 104 -3.43 10.86 -3.46
N TYR A 105 -3.72 9.72 -2.84
CA TYR A 105 -2.86 9.15 -1.80
C TYR A 105 -1.44 8.86 -2.31
N ALA A 106 -1.31 8.30 -3.52
CA ALA A 106 -0.01 7.97 -4.09
C ALA A 106 0.81 9.22 -4.44
N ALA A 107 0.15 10.33 -4.78
CA ALA A 107 0.81 11.60 -5.05
C ALA A 107 1.46 12.20 -3.80
N GLU A 108 0.84 12.02 -2.63
CA GLU A 108 1.38 12.46 -1.34
C GLU A 108 2.35 11.44 -0.71
N ASN A 109 2.32 10.18 -1.16
CA ASN A 109 3.18 9.09 -0.68
C ASN A 109 4.01 8.41 -1.79
N PRO A 110 4.75 9.15 -2.63
CA PRO A 110 5.31 8.60 -3.87
C PRO A 110 6.44 7.60 -3.66
N ASP A 111 7.26 7.76 -2.61
CA ASP A 111 8.46 6.93 -2.40
C ASP A 111 8.11 5.48 -2.13
N GLY A 112 7.21 5.23 -1.18
CA GLY A 112 6.76 3.88 -0.83
C GLY A 112 6.01 3.18 -1.98
N ILE A 113 5.33 3.95 -2.84
CA ILE A 113 4.68 3.42 -4.04
C ILE A 113 5.72 3.06 -5.11
N ARG A 114 6.67 3.95 -5.39
CA ARG A 114 7.75 3.71 -6.36
C ARG A 114 8.60 2.50 -5.98
N GLU A 115 9.03 2.44 -4.71
CA GLU A 115 9.87 1.33 -4.23
C GLU A 115 9.21 -0.04 -4.46
N ARG A 116 7.89 -0.13 -4.27
CA ARG A 116 7.14 -1.37 -4.50
C ARG A 116 7.03 -1.72 -5.97
N ILE A 117 6.72 -0.74 -6.82
CA ILE A 117 6.67 -0.93 -8.27
C ILE A 117 8.03 -1.43 -8.77
N ASP A 118 9.12 -0.80 -8.33
CA ASP A 118 10.48 -1.16 -8.74
C ASP A 118 10.87 -2.56 -8.26
N ARG A 119 10.57 -2.90 -6.99
CA ARG A 119 10.79 -4.26 -6.45
C ARG A 119 10.01 -5.31 -7.24
N ASN A 120 8.73 -5.05 -7.53
CA ASN A 120 7.90 -5.99 -8.28
C ASN A 120 8.42 -6.18 -9.72
N ALA A 121 8.82 -5.10 -10.39
CA ALA A 121 9.40 -5.16 -11.73
C ALA A 121 10.70 -5.99 -11.75
N ALA A 122 11.58 -5.81 -10.75
CA ALA A 122 12.81 -6.58 -10.62
C ALA A 122 12.54 -8.08 -10.40
N MET A 123 11.56 -8.43 -9.56
CA MET A 123 11.15 -9.83 -9.33
C MET A 123 10.55 -10.47 -10.59
N ALA A 124 9.75 -9.72 -11.34
CA ALA A 124 9.18 -10.19 -12.61
C ALA A 124 10.26 -10.45 -13.67
N GLU A 125 11.26 -9.57 -13.78
CA GLU A 125 12.41 -9.76 -14.68
C GLU A 125 13.22 -11.01 -14.29
N HIS A 126 13.59 -11.15 -13.02
CA HIS A 126 14.31 -12.32 -12.54
C HIS A 126 13.54 -13.63 -12.80
N SER A 127 12.21 -13.60 -12.63
CA SER A 127 11.35 -14.77 -12.91
C SER A 127 11.33 -15.12 -14.40
N ARG A 128 11.29 -14.13 -15.30
CA ARG A 128 11.37 -14.32 -16.75
C ARG A 128 12.71 -14.92 -17.17
N GLN A 129 13.82 -14.40 -16.64
CA GLN A 129 15.16 -14.93 -16.91
C GLN A 129 15.31 -16.38 -16.45
N ALA A 130 14.81 -16.70 -15.24
CA ALA A 130 14.84 -18.06 -14.73
C ALA A 130 13.97 -19.02 -15.56
N ALA A 131 12.84 -18.56 -16.10
CA ALA A 131 12.02 -19.36 -17.01
C ALA A 131 12.76 -19.65 -18.33
N GLN A 132 13.37 -18.63 -18.95
CA GLN A 132 14.17 -18.79 -20.17
C GLN A 132 15.34 -19.75 -19.98
N GLN A 133 16.06 -19.63 -18.85
CA GLN A 133 17.16 -20.56 -18.54
C GLN A 133 16.68 -22.00 -18.39
N ARG A 134 15.51 -22.23 -17.79
CA ARG A 134 14.92 -23.57 -17.67
C ARG A 134 14.53 -24.13 -19.04
N GLU A 135 13.95 -23.32 -19.92
CA GLU A 135 13.63 -23.73 -21.29
C GLU A 135 14.89 -24.14 -22.06
N VAL A 136 15.96 -23.35 -21.95
CA VAL A 136 17.27 -23.68 -22.58
C VAL A 136 17.88 -24.96 -22.01
N LEU A 137 17.76 -25.21 -20.70
CA LEU A 137 18.28 -26.43 -20.07
C LEU A 137 17.50 -27.70 -20.45
N LEU A 138 16.24 -27.55 -20.88
CA LEU A 138 15.35 -28.65 -21.25
C LEU A 138 15.29 -28.91 -22.77
N ALA A 139 15.99 -28.12 -23.57
CA ALA A 139 16.12 -28.25 -25.03
C ALA A 139 17.35 -29.07 -25.43
#